data_AF-A0A5S6Q3Q3-F1
#
_entry.id   AF-A0A5S6Q3Q3-F1
#
_cell.length_a   1.000
_cell.length_b   1.000
_cell.length_c   1.000
_cell.angle_alpha   90.00
_cell.angle_beta   90.00
_cell.angle_gamma   90.00
#
_symmetry.space_group_name_H-M   'P 1'
#
loop_
_entity.id
_entity.type
_entity.pdbx_description
1 polymer ?
#
loop_
_entity_poly.entity_id
_entity_poly.type
_entity_poly.pdbx_seq_one_letter_code
_entity_poly.pdbx_strand_id
1 'polypeptide(L)'
;MSAATNNKNRKLGNQFSTDLPTIRHAVLPESFDHSDFKTRTAMLQYSNQLDKVAFSRLQSARAEVLLSEQQGDIITEEGEKSYNLKQSDIVKSVDIASAAKHFDLQLPKFGPYRLDFTRNGRNLLIGGRLGHVATFDWFTKDLHCEINVMETVRDVQYDIGVG
;
A
#
# COMPACT_ATOMS: atom_id res chain seq x y z
N MET A 1 -22.25 9.63 -66.38
CA MET A 1 -21.07 8.74 -66.30
C MET A 1 -20.10 9.39 -65.33
N SER A 2 -20.22 9.14 -64.01
CA SER A 2 -19.57 8.07 -63.24
C SER A 2 -18.05 8.02 -63.40
N ALA A 3 -17.34 8.40 -62.34
CA ALA A 3 -16.21 7.64 -61.79
C ALA A 3 -15.97 8.10 -60.33
N ALA A 4 -16.07 7.16 -59.39
CA ALA A 4 -15.87 7.34 -57.95
C ALA A 4 -14.47 6.91 -57.53
N THR A 5 -13.87 7.55 -56.52
CA THR A 5 -12.87 6.97 -55.57
C THR A 5 -12.73 7.95 -54.39
N ASN A 6 -13.28 7.76 -53.18
CA ASN A 6 -12.99 6.83 -52.07
C ASN A 6 -11.60 6.99 -51.40
N ASN A 7 -11.55 7.58 -50.20
CA ASN A 7 -10.73 7.11 -49.06
C ASN A 7 -11.04 7.92 -47.79
N LYS A 8 -12.00 7.47 -46.95
CA LYS A 8 -11.81 6.62 -45.75
C LYS A 8 -10.78 7.16 -44.74
N ASN A 9 -11.33 7.61 -43.61
CA ASN A 9 -10.83 7.40 -42.24
C ASN A 9 -9.35 7.64 -41.98
N ARG A 10 -8.99 8.88 -41.61
CA ARG A 10 -7.84 9.11 -40.74
C ARG A 10 -8.19 8.63 -39.33
N LYS A 11 -8.04 7.34 -39.07
CA LYS A 11 -7.90 6.84 -37.70
C LYS A 11 -6.56 7.36 -37.19
N LEU A 12 -6.57 8.36 -36.31
CA LEU A 12 -5.41 8.58 -35.45
C LEU A 12 -5.28 7.32 -34.60
N GLY A 13 -4.27 6.51 -34.90
CA GLY A 13 -3.94 5.35 -34.10
C GLY A 13 -3.68 5.79 -32.66
N ASN A 14 -4.30 5.08 -31.71
CA ASN A 14 -3.92 5.11 -30.30
C ASN A 14 -2.44 4.71 -30.21
N GLN A 15 -1.54 5.69 -30.17
CA GLN A 15 -0.12 5.50 -29.88
C GLN A 15 0.18 5.81 -28.41
N PHE A 16 -0.69 5.35 -27.50
CA PHE A 16 -0.33 5.28 -26.09
C PHE A 16 0.02 3.83 -25.79
N SER A 17 1.32 3.53 -25.77
CA SER A 17 1.84 2.24 -25.33
C SER A 17 1.30 1.96 -23.93
N THR A 18 0.55 0.88 -23.78
CA THR A 18 -0.06 0.42 -22.53
C THR A 18 0.95 -0.22 -21.57
N ASP A 19 2.25 -0.11 -21.84
CA ASP A 19 3.26 -1.01 -21.29
C ASP A 19 3.95 -0.49 -20.03
N LEU A 20 3.41 0.56 -19.41
CA LEU A 20 3.82 0.99 -18.07
C LEU A 20 2.92 0.29 -17.03
N PRO A 21 3.47 -0.39 -16.00
CA PRO A 21 2.69 -1.08 -14.98
C PRO A 21 1.67 -0.17 -14.26
N THR A 22 1.94 1.14 -14.21
CA THR A 22 1.08 2.23 -13.73
C THR A 22 -0.30 2.30 -14.41
N ILE A 23 -0.44 1.84 -15.66
CA ILE A 23 -1.69 1.94 -16.43
C ILE A 23 -2.66 0.80 -16.08
N ARG A 24 -2.19 -0.26 -15.39
CA ARG A 24 -3.02 -1.46 -15.09
C ARG A 24 -4.26 -1.15 -14.24
N HIS A 25 -4.23 -0.09 -13.44
CA HIS A 25 -5.36 0.32 -12.58
C HIS A 25 -6.31 1.32 -13.23
N ALA A 26 -5.95 1.85 -14.41
CA ALA A 26 -6.81 2.70 -15.22
C ALA A 26 -7.79 1.87 -16.06
N VAL A 27 -8.41 0.84 -15.47
CA VAL A 27 -9.52 0.14 -16.11
C VAL A 27 -10.62 1.17 -16.27
N LEU A 28 -10.93 1.56 -17.51
CA LEU A 28 -12.08 2.41 -17.80
C LEU A 28 -13.35 1.65 -17.36
N PRO A 29 -14.36 2.34 -16.81
CA PRO A 29 -15.61 1.67 -16.46
C PRO A 29 -16.16 0.89 -17.68
N GLU A 30 -16.72 -0.29 -17.45
CA GLU A 30 -17.31 -1.12 -18.50
C GLU A 30 -18.27 -0.28 -19.36
N SER A 31 -18.23 -0.50 -20.68
CA SER A 31 -19.10 0.21 -21.61
C SER A 31 -20.55 -0.15 -21.31
N PHE A 32 -21.37 0.84 -20.96
CA PHE A 32 -22.81 0.66 -20.72
C PHE A 32 -23.60 0.73 -22.03
N ASP A 33 -24.74 0.02 -22.10
CA ASP A 33 -25.65 0.10 -23.24
C ASP A 33 -26.64 1.26 -23.04
N HIS A 34 -26.95 1.99 -24.12
CA HIS A 34 -27.91 3.08 -24.10
C HIS A 34 -29.33 2.61 -23.74
N SER A 35 -29.62 1.31 -23.92
CA SER A 35 -30.90 0.69 -23.56
C SER A 35 -31.16 0.61 -22.05
N ASP A 36 -30.13 0.74 -21.21
CA ASP A 36 -30.24 0.69 -19.75
C ASP A 36 -30.93 1.93 -19.15
N PHE A 37 -31.03 3.03 -19.91
CA PHE A 37 -31.56 4.31 -19.43
C PHE A 37 -32.91 4.63 -20.06
N LYS A 38 -33.93 4.77 -19.21
CA LYS A 38 -35.30 5.15 -19.63
C LYS A 38 -35.42 6.59 -20.14
N THR A 39 -34.49 7.46 -19.79
CA THR A 39 -34.52 8.89 -20.15
C THR A 39 -33.17 9.38 -20.63
N ARG A 40 -33.18 10.26 -21.64
CA ARG A 40 -31.98 10.89 -22.21
C ARG A 40 -31.17 11.67 -21.17
N THR A 41 -31.83 12.36 -20.24
CA THR A 41 -31.15 13.14 -19.19
C THR A 41 -30.37 12.24 -18.23
N ALA A 42 -30.93 11.08 -17.85
CA ALA A 42 -30.27 10.11 -16.98
C ALA A 42 -29.03 9.53 -17.67
N MET A 43 -29.15 9.17 -18.95
CA MET A 43 -28.03 8.71 -19.77
C MET A 43 -26.89 9.75 -19.82
N LEU A 44 -27.22 11.03 -20.08
CA LEU A 44 -26.23 12.11 -20.15
C LEU A 44 -25.55 12.37 -18.80
N GLN A 45 -26.30 12.31 -17.69
CA GLN A 45 -25.73 12.47 -16.35
C GLN A 45 -24.73 11.34 -16.04
N TYR A 46 -25.09 10.11 -16.38
CA TYR A 46 -24.24 8.95 -16.20
C TYR A 46 -22.97 9.02 -17.05
N SER A 47 -23.07 9.38 -18.34
CA SER A 47 -21.87 9.52 -19.18
C SER A 47 -20.90 10.57 -18.62
N ASN A 48 -21.42 11.72 -18.18
CA ASN A 48 -20.60 12.76 -17.54
C ASN A 48 -19.94 12.28 -16.24
N GLN A 49 -20.60 11.40 -15.46
CA GLN A 49 -19.99 10.79 -14.28
C GLN A 49 -18.85 9.83 -14.68
N LEU A 50 -19.03 9.04 -15.73
CA LEU A 50 -17.97 8.14 -16.23
C LEU A 50 -16.77 8.91 -16.74
N ASP A 51 -16.98 10.00 -17.47
CA ASP A 51 -15.89 10.86 -17.95
C ASP A 51 -15.10 11.45 -16.77
N LYS A 52 -15.80 11.87 -15.70
CA LYS A 52 -15.16 12.34 -14.46
C LYS A 52 -14.37 11.24 -13.77
N VAL A 53 -14.91 10.03 -13.68
CA VAL A 53 -14.22 8.87 -13.09
C VAL A 53 -12.99 8.50 -13.91
N ALA A 54 -13.11 8.42 -15.23
CA ALA A 54 -12.02 8.12 -16.15
C ALA A 54 -10.91 9.17 -16.05
N PHE A 55 -11.27 10.45 -16.06
CA PHE A 55 -10.32 11.55 -15.86
C PHE A 55 -9.65 11.45 -14.49
N SER A 56 -10.41 11.22 -13.42
CA SER A 56 -9.87 11.10 -12.06
C SER A 56 -8.89 9.93 -11.93
N ARG A 57 -9.21 8.75 -12.50
CA ARG A 57 -8.32 7.59 -12.52
C ARG A 57 -7.02 7.87 -13.27
N LEU A 58 -7.12 8.51 -14.42
CA LEU A 58 -5.96 8.87 -15.23
C LEU A 58 -5.07 9.91 -14.53
N GLN A 59 -5.67 10.86 -13.81
CA GLN A 59 -4.91 11.79 -12.97
C GLN A 59 -4.24 11.09 -11.79
N SER A 60 -4.94 10.17 -11.10
CA SER A 60 -4.34 9.37 -10.02
C SER A 60 -3.16 8.54 -10.51
N ALA A 61 -3.29 7.84 -11.64
CA ALA A 61 -2.21 7.05 -12.24
C ALA A 61 -1.01 7.92 -12.63
N ARG A 62 -1.24 9.15 -13.13
CA ARG A 62 -0.16 10.10 -13.39
C ARG A 62 0.53 10.58 -12.12
N ALA A 63 -0.22 10.74 -11.03
CA ALA A 63 0.33 11.15 -9.75
C ALA A 63 1.24 10.08 -9.11
N GLU A 64 1.06 8.80 -9.44
CA GLU A 64 1.95 7.71 -8.96
C GLU A 64 3.41 7.93 -9.37
N VAL A 65 3.68 8.60 -10.50
CA VAL A 65 5.05 8.93 -10.95
C VAL A 65 5.76 9.88 -9.99
N LEU A 66 5.03 10.61 -9.14
CA LEU A 66 5.59 11.52 -8.14
C LEU A 66 6.04 10.81 -6.86
N LEU A 67 5.79 9.50 -6.72
CA LEU A 67 6.28 8.72 -5.60
C LEU A 67 7.81 8.61 -5.68
N SER A 68 8.49 9.18 -4.69
CA SER A 68 9.96 9.18 -4.63
C SER A 68 10.54 7.85 -4.14
N GLU A 69 9.76 7.09 -3.38
CA GLU A 69 10.19 5.83 -2.79
C GLU A 69 9.87 4.66 -3.71
N GLN A 70 10.78 3.69 -3.76
CA GLN A 70 10.59 2.43 -4.46
C GLN A 70 10.22 1.33 -3.45
N GLN A 71 9.37 0.41 -3.87
CA GLN A 71 9.04 -0.78 -3.08
C GLN A 71 10.28 -1.68 -2.93
N GLY A 72 10.54 -2.15 -1.71
CA GLY A 72 11.60 -3.13 -1.48
C GLY A 72 11.22 -4.53 -1.99
N ASP A 73 12.20 -5.26 -2.50
CA ASP A 73 12.06 -6.64 -2.96
C ASP A 73 13.30 -7.48 -2.61
N ILE A 74 13.15 -8.80 -2.59
CA ILE A 74 14.24 -9.76 -2.39
C ILE A 74 14.23 -10.73 -3.56
N ILE A 75 15.18 -10.55 -4.47
CA ILE A 75 15.39 -11.43 -5.62
C ILE A 75 16.52 -12.40 -5.27
N THR A 76 16.26 -13.68 -5.43
CA THR A 76 17.23 -14.75 -5.20
C THR A 76 17.80 -15.27 -6.52
N GLU A 77 18.98 -15.86 -6.48
CA GLU A 77 19.59 -16.50 -7.64
C GLU A 77 18.84 -17.78 -8.04
N GLU A 78 19.08 -18.25 -9.27
CA GLU A 78 18.45 -19.48 -9.77
C GLU A 78 18.86 -20.69 -8.92
N GLY A 79 17.86 -21.37 -8.33
CA GLY A 79 18.06 -22.53 -7.45
C GLY A 79 18.20 -22.18 -5.97
N GLU A 80 18.36 -20.91 -5.62
CA GLU A 80 18.24 -20.44 -4.23
C GLU A 80 16.77 -20.20 -3.88
N LYS A 81 16.39 -20.53 -2.65
CA LYS A 81 15.03 -20.32 -2.16
C LYS A 81 15.00 -19.16 -1.18
N SER A 82 14.12 -18.19 -1.41
CA SER A 82 13.99 -16.97 -0.59
C SER A 82 13.82 -17.21 0.91
N TYR A 83 13.18 -18.31 1.32
CA TYR A 83 13.01 -18.65 2.73
C TYR A 83 14.28 -19.18 3.43
N ASN A 84 15.37 -19.45 2.69
CA ASN A 84 16.65 -19.86 3.26
C ASN A 84 17.51 -18.67 3.72
N LEU A 85 17.12 -17.44 3.36
CA LEU A 85 17.85 -16.22 3.71
C LEU A 85 17.80 -15.94 5.22
N LYS A 86 18.96 -15.66 5.81
CA LYS A 86 19.06 -15.33 7.25
C LYS A 86 18.88 -13.83 7.46
N GLN A 87 18.29 -13.45 8.59
CA GLN A 87 18.21 -12.04 9.02
C GLN A 87 19.59 -11.37 9.10
N SER A 88 20.63 -12.11 9.50
CA SER A 88 22.00 -11.59 9.52
C SER A 88 22.51 -11.19 8.15
N ASP A 89 22.05 -11.86 7.09
CA ASP A 89 22.51 -11.61 5.72
C ASP A 89 21.75 -10.44 5.12
N ILE A 90 20.44 -10.33 5.43
CA ILE A 90 19.61 -9.17 5.09
C ILE A 90 20.16 -7.89 5.73
N VAL A 91 20.48 -7.91 7.02
CA VAL A 91 21.01 -6.74 7.74
C VAL A 91 22.34 -6.25 7.15
N LYS A 92 23.15 -7.17 6.59
CA LYS A 92 24.42 -6.83 5.93
C LYS A 92 24.25 -6.27 4.51
N SER A 93 23.15 -6.59 3.83
CA SER A 93 22.89 -6.19 2.44
C SER A 93 22.10 -4.88 2.33
N VAL A 94 21.38 -4.48 3.38
CA VAL A 94 20.62 -3.22 3.42
C VAL A 94 21.47 -2.02 3.84
N ASP A 95 20.94 -0.82 3.65
CA ASP A 95 21.58 0.41 4.10
C ASP A 95 21.63 0.51 5.65
N ILE A 96 22.52 1.37 6.15
CA ILE A 96 22.76 1.55 7.60
C ILE A 96 21.47 1.95 8.32
N ALA A 97 20.64 2.80 7.68
CA ALA A 97 19.40 3.28 8.25
C ALA A 97 18.37 2.16 8.42
N SER A 98 18.25 1.22 7.48
CA SER A 98 17.36 0.06 7.60
C SER A 98 17.96 -1.02 8.50
N ALA A 99 19.28 -1.24 8.45
CA ALA A 99 19.97 -2.15 9.36
C ALA A 99 19.74 -1.75 10.82
N ALA A 100 19.77 -0.45 11.14
CA ALA A 100 19.51 0.06 12.49
C ALA A 100 18.07 -0.18 13.00
N LYS A 101 17.12 -0.49 12.10
CA LYS A 101 15.74 -0.86 12.46
C LYS A 101 15.63 -2.31 12.93
N HIS A 102 16.64 -3.15 12.68
CA HIS A 102 16.73 -4.48 13.25
C HIS A 102 17.20 -4.40 14.69
N PHE A 103 16.35 -4.79 15.65
CA PHE A 103 16.69 -4.84 17.06
C PHE A 103 15.97 -6.00 17.74
N ASP A 104 16.46 -6.35 18.92
CA ASP A 104 15.94 -7.43 19.74
C ASP A 104 15.76 -6.96 21.19
N LEU A 105 14.64 -7.36 21.82
CA LEU A 105 14.29 -6.97 23.18
C LEU A 105 14.31 -8.20 24.09
N GLN A 106 15.31 -8.26 24.95
CA GLN A 106 15.48 -9.36 25.89
C GLN A 106 14.64 -9.14 27.15
N LEU A 107 13.39 -9.63 27.12
CA LEU A 107 12.39 -9.44 28.19
C LEU A 107 11.95 -10.78 28.83
N PRO A 108 12.81 -11.50 29.57
CA PRO A 108 12.52 -12.87 30.01
C PRO A 108 11.51 -12.98 31.18
N LYS A 109 11.19 -11.88 31.87
CA LYS A 109 10.56 -11.92 33.20
C LYS A 109 9.02 -12.02 33.20
N PHE A 110 8.34 -11.36 32.27
CA PHE A 110 6.88 -11.13 32.36
C PHE A 110 6.04 -11.98 31.39
N GLY A 111 6.56 -13.16 31.05
CA GLY A 111 5.91 -14.11 30.14
C GLY A 111 5.99 -13.67 28.67
N PRO A 112 5.25 -14.35 27.77
CA PRO A 112 5.22 -13.99 26.36
C PRO A 112 4.62 -12.59 26.16
N TYR A 113 5.22 -11.83 25.25
CA TYR A 113 4.78 -10.49 24.91
C TYR A 113 3.87 -10.49 23.68
N ARG A 114 2.87 -9.63 23.72
CA ARG A 114 2.19 -9.11 22.53
C ARG A 114 2.67 -7.71 22.24
N LEU A 115 2.56 -7.30 20.99
CA LEU A 115 3.01 -6.00 20.53
C LEU A 115 2.04 -5.40 19.53
N ASP A 116 1.96 -4.08 19.51
CA ASP A 116 1.22 -3.31 18.53
C ASP A 116 1.97 -2.02 18.21
N PHE A 117 1.77 -1.50 16.99
CA PHE A 117 2.38 -0.25 16.54
C PHE A 117 1.31 0.81 16.36
N THR A 118 1.67 2.08 16.58
CA THR A 118 0.81 3.18 16.16
C THR A 118 0.59 3.16 14.64
N ARG A 119 -0.47 3.79 14.14
CA ARG A 119 -0.80 3.79 12.69
C ARG A 119 0.31 4.33 11.78
N ASN A 120 1.08 5.32 12.25
CA ASN A 120 2.25 5.85 11.55
C ASN A 120 3.51 4.99 11.74
N GLY A 121 3.39 3.90 12.51
CA GLY A 121 4.46 3.00 12.88
C GLY A 121 5.47 3.57 13.87
N ARG A 122 5.32 4.79 14.43
CA ARG A 122 6.37 5.47 15.20
C ARG A 122 6.63 4.89 16.60
N ASN A 123 5.57 4.53 17.32
CA ASN A 123 5.64 4.03 18.68
C ASN A 123 5.25 2.55 18.73
N LEU A 124 5.91 1.82 19.61
CA LEU A 124 5.69 0.40 19.86
C LEU A 124 5.09 0.25 21.26
N LEU A 125 3.97 -0.46 21.34
CA LEU A 125 3.31 -0.89 22.57
C LEU A 125 3.60 -2.37 22.77
N ILE A 126 4.02 -2.74 23.97
CA ILE A 126 4.27 -4.13 24.36
C ILE A 126 3.49 -4.48 25.62
N GLY A 127 2.99 -5.72 25.68
CA GLY A 127 2.24 -6.26 26.81
C GLY A 127 2.66 -7.69 27.12
N GLY A 128 3.36 -7.87 28.24
CA GLY A 128 3.72 -9.16 28.79
C GLY A 128 2.56 -9.80 29.53
N ARG A 129 2.33 -11.09 29.32
CA ARG A 129 1.23 -11.86 29.93
C ARG A 129 1.12 -11.72 31.45
N LEU A 130 2.23 -11.46 32.15
CA LEU A 130 2.29 -11.32 33.62
C LEU A 130 2.15 -9.88 34.14
N GLY A 131 1.62 -8.95 33.34
CA GLY A 131 1.23 -7.62 33.82
C GLY A 131 2.08 -6.45 33.33
N HIS A 132 3.24 -6.72 32.72
CA HIS A 132 4.11 -5.66 32.22
C HIS A 132 3.55 -5.05 30.93
N VAL A 133 3.31 -3.74 30.94
CA VAL A 133 2.87 -2.97 29.77
C VAL A 133 3.81 -1.78 29.61
N ALA A 134 4.35 -1.61 28.40
CA ALA A 134 5.23 -0.50 28.11
C ALA A 134 4.98 0.05 26.71
N THR A 135 5.18 1.35 26.54
CA THR A 135 5.17 2.00 25.24
C THR A 135 6.40 2.88 25.09
N PHE A 136 7.04 2.80 23.94
CA PHE A 136 8.24 3.56 23.64
C PHE A 136 8.32 3.86 22.15
N ASP A 137 9.12 4.87 21.85
CA ASP A 137 9.54 5.22 20.51
C ASP A 137 10.55 4.17 20.03
N TRP A 138 10.18 3.27 19.11
CA TRP A 138 11.09 2.18 18.76
C TRP A 138 12.28 2.62 17.90
N PHE A 139 12.26 3.81 17.28
CA PHE A 139 13.38 4.27 16.47
C PHE A 139 14.50 4.82 17.37
N THR A 140 14.16 5.78 18.24
CA THR A 140 15.07 6.40 19.22
C THR A 140 15.31 5.53 20.44
N LYS A 141 14.40 4.59 20.72
CA LYS A 141 14.33 3.77 21.93
C LYS A 141 13.93 4.57 23.19
N ASP A 142 13.32 5.75 23.03
CA ASP A 142 12.84 6.58 24.13
C ASP A 142 11.56 6.00 24.74
N LEU A 143 11.62 5.66 26.03
CA LEU A 143 10.50 5.10 26.79
C LEU A 143 9.48 6.18 27.17
N HIS A 144 8.22 6.00 26.75
CA HIS A 144 7.13 6.93 27.09
C HIS A 144 6.43 6.54 28.38
N CYS A 145 6.11 5.26 28.53
CA CYS A 145 5.40 4.74 29.70
C CYS A 145 5.78 3.28 29.94
N GLU A 146 5.93 2.92 31.21
CA GLU A 146 6.15 1.55 31.66
C GLU A 146 5.38 1.35 32.96
N ILE A 147 4.48 0.36 32.98
CA ILE A 147 3.66 0.03 34.14
C ILE A 147 3.55 -1.48 34.29
N ASN A 148 3.37 -1.94 35.52
CA ASN A 148 2.96 -3.31 35.80
C ASN A 148 1.55 -3.28 36.40
N VAL A 149 0.58 -3.84 35.68
CA VAL A 149 -0.82 -3.87 36.11
C VAL A 149 -1.11 -4.97 37.14
N MET A 150 -0.13 -5.82 37.47
CA MET A 150 -0.25 -6.90 38.46
C MET A 150 -1.37 -7.91 38.16
N GLU A 151 -1.85 -7.92 36.93
CA GLU A 151 -2.88 -8.82 36.43
C GLU A 151 -2.49 -9.41 35.07
N THR A 152 -3.28 -10.36 34.59
CA THR A 152 -3.00 -11.03 33.32
C THR A 152 -3.35 -10.12 32.13
N VAL A 153 -2.34 -9.67 31.39
CA VAL A 153 -2.55 -8.94 30.13
C VAL A 153 -2.92 -9.93 29.02
N ARG A 154 -4.10 -9.75 28.44
CA ARG A 154 -4.63 -10.61 27.38
C ARG A 154 -4.27 -10.10 25.99
N ASP A 155 -4.31 -8.79 25.79
CA ASP A 155 -3.97 -8.16 24.52
C ASP A 155 -3.56 -6.70 24.75
N VAL A 156 -2.90 -6.11 23.76
CA VAL A 156 -2.55 -4.68 23.75
C VAL A 156 -2.79 -4.12 22.35
N GLN A 157 -3.43 -2.95 22.28
CA GLN A 157 -3.71 -2.29 21.01
C GLN A 157 -3.78 -0.78 21.21
N TYR A 158 -3.21 -0.03 20.27
CA TYR A 158 -3.46 1.39 20.16
C TYR A 158 -4.86 1.65 19.62
N ASP A 159 -5.55 2.60 20.24
CA ASP A 159 -6.78 3.11 19.66
C ASP A 159 -6.48 3.90 18.39
N ILE A 160 -7.25 3.63 17.34
CA ILE A 160 -7.22 4.40 16.09
C ILE A 160 -8.35 5.41 16.23
N GLY A 161 -8.12 6.45 17.02
CA GLY A 161 -9.08 7.53 17.21
C GLY A 161 -9.50 8.10 15.86
N VAL A 162 -10.75 7.84 15.45
CA VAL A 162 -11.41 8.55 14.34
C VAL A 162 -12.05 9.79 14.96
N GLY A 163 -11.21 10.82 15.15
CA GLY A 163 -11.66 12.15 15.57
C GLY A 163 -12.07 13.01 14.39
#